data_AF-A0A961E5Q2-F1
#
_entry.id   AF-A0A961E5Q2-F1
#
_cell.length_a   1.000
_cell.length_b   1.000
_cell.length_c   1.000
_cell.angle_alpha   90.00
_cell.angle_beta   90.00
_cell.angle_gamma   90.00
#
_symmetry.space_group_name_H-M   'P 1'
#
loop_
_entity.id
_entity.type
_entity.pdbx_description
1 polymer ?
#
loop_
_entity_poly.entity_id
_entity_poly.type
_entity_poly.pdbx_seq_one_letter_code
_entity_poly.pdbx_strand_id
1 'polypeptide(L)'
;MQDDYDQRLSEWARTYNGYERLAGGPSGLATLIEPLEREFEQSRRIPEWAGVELLRGWAFWLVRSHHHSGYAPLSEEYPQILAIAETINRHPGCRDTDRAPKR
;
A
#
# COMPACT_ATOMS: atom_id res chain seq x y z
N MET A 1 9.29 -11.42 -13.92
CA MET A 1 8.68 -10.51 -14.92
C MET A 1 7.89 -9.46 -14.15
N GLN A 2 7.73 -8.24 -14.68
CA GLN A 2 7.04 -7.14 -13.96
C GLN A 2 5.64 -7.56 -13.50
N ASP A 3 4.89 -8.24 -14.38
CA ASP A 3 3.54 -8.75 -14.11
C ASP A 3 3.47 -9.75 -12.94
N ASP A 4 4.47 -10.62 -12.82
CA ASP A 4 4.54 -11.61 -11.72
C ASP A 4 4.77 -10.93 -10.36
N TYR A 5 5.59 -9.88 -10.33
CA TYR A 5 5.83 -9.13 -9.10
C TYR A 5 4.62 -8.29 -8.70
N ASP A 6 3.97 -7.64 -9.66
CA ASP A 6 2.74 -6.87 -9.44
C ASP A 6 1.59 -7.77 -8.93
N GLN A 7 1.48 -8.99 -9.48
CA GLN A 7 0.53 -9.98 -8.96
C GLN A 7 0.83 -10.31 -7.49
N ARG A 8 2.08 -10.62 -7.14
CA ARG A 8 2.48 -10.94 -5.76
C ARG A 8 2.24 -9.76 -4.80
N LEU A 9 2.46 -8.52 -5.25
CA LEU A 9 2.12 -7.31 -4.47
C LEU A 9 0.62 -7.17 -4.27
N SER A 10 -0.17 -7.40 -5.32
CA SER A 10 -1.64 -7.36 -5.25
C SER A 10 -2.17 -8.39 -4.24
N GLU A 11 -1.69 -9.62 -4.32
CA GLU A 11 -2.05 -10.69 -3.39
C GLU A 11 -1.66 -10.35 -1.95
N TRP A 12 -0.41 -9.91 -1.74
CA TRP A 12 0.09 -9.50 -0.43
C TRP A 12 -0.68 -8.32 0.17
N ALA A 13 -1.04 -7.32 -0.62
CA ALA A 13 -1.83 -6.19 -0.13
C ALA A 13 -3.24 -6.61 0.28
N ARG A 14 -3.86 -7.54 -0.47
CA ARG A 14 -5.21 -8.06 -0.20
C ARG A 14 -5.29 -8.95 1.03
N THR A 15 -4.18 -9.46 1.56
CA THR A 15 -4.19 -10.16 2.86
C THR A 15 -4.47 -9.24 4.04
N TYR A 16 -4.39 -7.92 3.84
CA TYR A 16 -4.74 -6.92 4.85
C TYR A 16 -6.10 -6.29 4.51
N ASN A 17 -7.12 -6.49 5.35
CA ASN A 17 -8.40 -5.80 5.17
C ASN A 17 -8.36 -4.42 5.82
N GLY A 18 -7.91 -3.41 5.06
CA GLY A 18 -7.80 -2.03 5.55
C GLY A 18 -9.15 -1.42 5.92
N TYR A 19 -10.25 -1.85 5.29
CA TYR A 19 -11.58 -1.37 5.65
C TYR A 19 -11.94 -1.78 7.08
N GLU A 20 -11.84 -3.05 7.43
CA GLU A 20 -12.18 -3.53 8.77
C GLU A 20 -11.19 -3.10 9.84
N ARG A 21 -9.89 -3.11 9.52
CA ARG A 21 -8.83 -2.91 10.53
C ARG A 21 -8.61 -1.45 10.91
N LEU A 22 -8.86 -0.51 10.00
CA LEU A 22 -8.51 0.90 10.23
C LEU A 22 -9.71 1.83 10.30
N ALA A 23 -10.77 1.59 9.53
CA ALA A 23 -11.73 2.67 9.26
C ALA A 23 -13.21 2.27 9.15
N GLY A 24 -13.54 0.98 9.34
CA GLY A 24 -14.90 0.46 9.21
C GLY A 24 -15.52 0.54 7.80
N GLY A 25 -14.75 0.89 6.76
CA GLY A 25 -15.26 0.98 5.40
C GLY A 25 -14.44 1.85 4.44
N PRO A 26 -14.89 1.96 3.16
CA PRO A 26 -14.15 2.66 2.11
C PRO A 26 -13.96 4.16 2.36
N SER A 27 -15.02 4.87 2.77
CA SER A 27 -14.95 6.33 2.99
C SER A 27 -14.00 6.68 4.12
N GLY A 28 -14.05 5.95 5.24
CA GLY A 28 -13.13 6.17 6.36
C GLY A 28 -11.69 5.87 5.96
N LEU A 29 -11.46 4.80 5.19
CA LEU A 29 -10.10 4.46 4.76
C LEU A 29 -9.56 5.53 3.81
N ALA A 30 -10.36 6.02 2.86
CA ALA A 30 -9.97 7.10 1.97
C ALA A 30 -9.53 8.37 2.76
N THR A 31 -10.29 8.75 3.79
CA THR A 31 -9.93 9.89 4.67
C THR A 31 -8.63 9.65 5.43
N LEU A 32 -8.36 8.43 5.89
CA LEU A 32 -7.10 8.10 6.56
C LEU A 32 -5.90 8.11 5.60
N ILE A 33 -6.11 7.73 4.34
CA ILE A 33 -5.05 7.61 3.34
C ILE A 33 -4.70 8.95 2.68
N GLU A 34 -5.67 9.84 2.51
CA GLU A 34 -5.50 11.17 1.89
C GLU A 34 -4.24 11.94 2.34
N PRO A 35 -3.91 12.08 3.65
CA PRO A 35 -2.69 12.77 4.06
C PRO A 35 -1.40 12.06 3.62
N LEU A 36 -1.38 10.72 3.58
CA LEU A 36 -0.22 9.96 3.09
C LEU A 36 -0.01 10.18 1.59
N GLU A 37 -1.10 10.16 0.82
CA GLU A 37 -1.05 10.41 -0.63
C GLU A 37 -0.54 11.82 -0.91
N ARG A 38 -1.07 12.84 -0.22
CA ARG A 38 -0.60 14.23 -0.38
C ARG A 38 0.88 14.41 -0.07
N GLU A 39 1.37 13.83 1.02
CA GLU A 39 2.79 13.91 1.36
C GLU A 39 3.67 13.21 0.31
N PHE A 40 3.25 12.04 -0.19
CA PHE A 40 4.00 11.31 -1.21
C PHE A 40 3.97 12.01 -2.57
N GLU A 41 2.84 12.61 -2.96
CA GLU A 41 2.75 13.42 -4.19
C GLU A 41 3.72 14.59 -4.16
N GLN A 42 3.84 15.27 -3.01
CA GLN A 42 4.70 16.44 -2.84
C GLN A 42 6.18 16.06 -2.74
N SER A 43 6.51 15.00 -2.00
CA SER A 43 7.89 14.69 -1.61
C SER A 43 8.49 13.47 -2.29
N ARG A 44 7.64 12.61 -2.88
CA ARG A 44 7.98 11.24 -3.35
C ARG A 44 8.57 10.36 -2.25
N ARG A 45 8.26 10.63 -0.98
CA ARG A 45 8.73 9.88 0.19
C ARG A 45 7.55 9.39 1.01
N ILE A 46 7.73 8.22 1.62
CA ILE A 46 6.79 7.71 2.62
C ILE A 46 6.95 8.55 3.90
N PRO A 47 5.87 9.06 4.49
CA PRO A 47 5.95 9.83 5.73
C PRO A 47 6.60 9.02 6.86
N GLU A 48 7.54 9.61 7.60
CA GLU A 48 8.25 8.92 8.68
C GLU A 48 7.32 8.51 9.83
N TRP A 49 6.21 9.22 10.01
CA TRP A 49 5.18 8.90 10.99
C TRP A 49 4.27 7.74 10.58
N ALA A 50 4.33 7.29 9.33
CA ALA A 50 3.49 6.22 8.82
C ALA A 50 3.97 4.85 9.33
N GLY A 51 3.29 4.34 10.37
CA GLY A 51 3.54 3.00 10.90
C GLY A 51 3.08 1.88 9.96
N VAL A 52 3.52 0.65 10.26
CA VAL A 52 3.27 -0.54 9.43
C VAL A 52 1.79 -0.76 9.11
N GLU A 53 0.89 -0.64 10.09
CA GLU A 53 -0.57 -0.85 9.86
C GLU A 53 -1.14 0.17 8.87
N LEU A 54 -0.75 1.45 8.97
CA LEU A 54 -1.18 2.48 8.01
C LEU A 54 -0.64 2.19 6.61
N LEU A 55 0.62 1.79 6.50
CA LEU A 55 1.23 1.43 5.23
C LEU A 55 0.59 0.19 4.59
N ARG A 56 0.23 -0.83 5.39
CA ARG A 56 -0.52 -2.01 4.92
C ARG A 56 -1.93 -1.63 4.47
N GLY A 57 -2.59 -0.74 5.21
CA GLY A 57 -3.88 -0.16 4.81
C GLY A 57 -3.80 0.61 3.50
N TRP A 58 -2.74 1.38 3.30
CA TRP A 58 -2.52 2.13 2.06
C TRP A 58 -2.26 1.19 0.88
N ALA A 59 -1.39 0.19 1.03
CA ALA A 59 -1.17 -0.82 -0.01
C ALA A 59 -2.48 -1.52 -0.42
N PHE A 60 -3.31 -1.89 0.56
CA PHE A 60 -4.64 -2.44 0.30
C PHE A 60 -5.51 -1.46 -0.50
N TRP A 61 -5.55 -0.18 -0.10
CA TRP A 61 -6.31 0.86 -0.78
C TRP A 61 -5.91 0.98 -2.26
N LEU A 62 -4.60 1.04 -2.56
CA LEU A 62 -4.10 1.16 -3.92
C LEU A 62 -4.54 -0.02 -4.80
N VAL A 63 -4.47 -1.25 -4.28
CA VAL A 63 -4.89 -2.45 -5.02
C VAL A 63 -6.40 -2.47 -5.25
N ARG A 64 -7.19 -1.94 -4.30
CA ARG A 64 -8.63 -1.78 -4.49
C ARG A 64 -8.97 -0.75 -5.56
N SER A 65 -8.25 0.37 -5.58
CA SER A 65 -8.38 1.40 -6.61
C SER A 65 -7.98 0.87 -7.98
N HIS A 66 -6.82 0.22 -8.08
CA HIS A 66 -6.33 -0.41 -9.31
C HIS A 66 -7.30 -1.49 -9.83
N HIS A 67 -7.86 -2.34 -8.97
CA HIS A 67 -8.87 -3.31 -9.39
C HIS A 67 -10.15 -2.65 -9.95
N HIS A 68 -10.49 -1.44 -9.49
CA HIS A 68 -11.71 -0.75 -9.92
C HIS A 68 -11.52 0.07 -11.20
N SER A 69 -10.35 0.69 -11.38
CA SER A 69 -10.11 1.66 -12.45
C SER A 69 -8.78 1.48 -13.19
N GLY A 70 -8.07 0.38 -12.97
CA GLY A 70 -6.73 0.19 -13.49
C GLY A 70 -6.67 -0.23 -14.95
N TYR A 71 -5.71 0.35 -15.68
CA TYR A 71 -5.49 0.08 -17.11
C TYR A 71 -4.03 -0.25 -17.46
N ALA A 72 -3.12 -0.20 -16.48
CA ALA A 72 -1.69 -0.47 -16.61
C ALA A 72 -1.21 -1.36 -15.46
N PRO A 73 0.02 -1.89 -15.45
CA PRO A 73 0.54 -2.61 -14.30
C PRO A 73 0.43 -1.79 -12.99
N LEU A 74 0.06 -2.45 -11.89
CA LEU A 74 -0.18 -1.86 -10.58
C LEU A 74 0.94 -0.91 -10.13
N SER A 75 2.20 -1.32 -10.28
CA SER A 75 3.33 -0.50 -9.83
C SER A 75 3.73 0.60 -10.81
N GLU A 76 3.22 0.59 -12.04
CA GLU A 76 3.33 1.71 -12.97
C GLU A 76 2.26 2.77 -12.67
N GLU A 77 1.03 2.35 -12.42
CA GLU A 77 -0.09 3.24 -12.11
C GLU A 77 0.00 3.82 -10.69
N TYR A 78 0.46 3.02 -9.73
CA TYR A 78 0.60 3.39 -8.32
C TYR A 78 2.03 3.12 -7.83
N PRO A 79 3.04 3.90 -8.29
CA PRO A 79 4.45 3.67 -7.94
C PRO A 79 4.75 3.72 -6.43
N GLN A 80 3.90 4.38 -5.65
CA GLN A 80 3.96 4.38 -4.19
C GLN A 80 3.89 2.97 -3.60
N ILE A 81 3.28 1.98 -4.25
CA ILE A 81 3.21 0.62 -3.72
C ILE A 81 4.59 -0.02 -3.54
N LEU A 82 5.55 0.35 -4.39
CA LEU A 82 6.94 -0.10 -4.28
C LEU A 82 7.63 0.55 -3.08
N ALA A 83 7.43 1.87 -2.91
CA ALA A 83 7.98 2.61 -1.78
C ALA A 83 7.39 2.12 -0.45
N ILE A 84 6.11 1.78 -0.42
CA ILE A 84 5.42 1.18 0.73
C ILE A 84 6.02 -0.19 1.06
N ALA A 85 6.14 -1.08 0.07
CA ALA A 85 6.71 -2.41 0.25
C ALA A 85 8.15 -2.36 0.80
N GLU A 86 8.96 -1.47 0.23
CA GLU A 86 10.34 -1.22 0.66
C GLU A 86 10.39 -0.69 2.11
N THR A 87 9.55 0.29 2.44
CA THR A 87 9.50 0.88 3.79
C THR A 87 9.07 -0.15 4.83
N ILE A 88 8.01 -0.92 4.57
CA ILE A 88 7.54 -1.98 5.47
C ILE A 88 8.65 -3.02 5.70
N ASN A 89 9.33 -3.44 4.64
CA ASN A 89 10.40 -4.43 4.72
C ASN A 89 11.63 -3.97 5.53
N ARG A 90 11.80 -2.67 5.74
CA ARG A 90 12.86 -2.10 6.60
C ARG A 90 12.36 -1.63 7.96
N HIS A 91 11.05 -1.51 8.13
CA HIS A 91 10.48 -0.94 9.35
C HIS A 91 10.78 -1.84 10.56
N PRO A 92 11.30 -1.29 11.69
CA PRO A 92 11.73 -2.08 12.85
C PRO A 92 10.56 -2.81 13.53
N GLY A 93 9.36 -2.22 13.52
CA GLY A 93 8.14 -2.84 14.06
C GLY A 93 7.43 -3.83 13.14
N CYS A 94 7.96 -4.14 11.96
CA CYS A 94 7.31 -5.03 11.00
C CYS A 94 7.45 -6.49 11.42
N ARG A 95 6.33 -7.21 11.41
CA ARG A 95 6.29 -8.66 11.66
C ARG A 95 6.46 -9.41 10.34
N ASP A 96 6.77 -10.70 10.41
CA ASP A 96 6.94 -11.52 9.21
C ASP A 96 5.68 -11.57 8.33
N THR A 97 4.49 -11.51 8.95
CA THR A 97 3.19 -11.46 8.25
C THR A 97 2.95 -10.15 7.49
N ASP A 98 3.68 -9.09 7.82
CA ASP A 98 3.53 -7.78 7.18
C ASP A 98 4.47 -7.63 5.99
N ARG A 99 5.55 -8.45 5.92
CA ARG A 99 6.59 -8.33 4.91
C ARG A 99 6.05 -8.47 3.49
N ALA A 100 6.39 -7.52 2.65
CA ALA A 100 6.08 -7.56 1.23
C ALA A 100 6.96 -8.59 0.50
N PRO A 101 6.48 -9.18 -0.61
CA PRO A 101 7.28 -10.06 -1.44
C PRO A 101 8.60 -9.39 -1.85
N LYS A 102 9.69 -10.17 -1.90
CA LYS A 102 10.95 -9.71 -2.47
C LYS A 102 10.83 -9.66 -4.00
N ARG A 103 11.37 -8.59 -4.58
CA ARG A 103 11.53 -8.44 -6.03
C ARG A 103 12.57 -9.41 -6.58
#